data_AF-A0A2I2M886-F1
#
_entry.id   AF-A0A2I2M886-F1
#
_cell.length_a   1.000
_cell.length_b   1.000
_cell.length_c   1.000
_cell.angle_alpha   90.00
_cell.angle_beta   90.00
_cell.angle_gamma   90.00
#
_symmetry.space_group_name_H-M   'P 1'
#
loop_
_entity.id
_entity.type
_entity.pdbx_description
1 polymer ?
#
loop_
_entity_poly.entity_id
_entity_poly.type
_entity_poly.pdbx_seq_one_letter_code
_entity_poly.pdbx_strand_id
1 'polypeptide(L)'
;MSYKKLKPHKIEKEELEIKMRNQWKDVYCLCGIKTFDGIVVKFYEDMFDHCFYESRDRKHKDKSILSLNRLEKMLWIKDTLQDENAILKKGWDTQRKEYYKNRRVAVVKGNYVVIVMFTALLKAKFITAYEKNDIDNILNSPDFEKSEKYFGKN
;
A
#
# COMPACT_ATOMS: atom_id res chain seq x y z
N MET A 1 -7.01 -7.62 -15.25
CA MET A 1 -5.65 -7.10 -15.54
C MET A 1 -4.61 -8.08 -15.03
N SER A 2 -3.52 -8.32 -15.78
CA SER A 2 -2.41 -9.16 -15.30
C SER A 2 -1.43 -8.28 -14.51
N TYR A 3 -1.28 -8.54 -13.21
CA TYR A 3 -0.41 -7.70 -12.38
C TYR A 3 1.06 -8.10 -12.58
N LYS A 4 1.88 -7.15 -12.99
CA LYS A 4 3.29 -7.36 -13.31
C LYS A 4 4.13 -7.52 -12.04
N LYS A 5 4.95 -8.57 -11.98
CA LYS A 5 6.00 -8.70 -10.95
C LYS A 5 7.32 -8.13 -11.46
N LEU A 6 8.04 -7.43 -10.59
CA LEU A 6 9.44 -7.10 -10.82
C LEU A 6 10.32 -8.34 -10.62
N LYS A 7 11.57 -8.28 -11.08
CA LYS A 7 12.57 -9.35 -10.90
C LYS A 7 13.79 -8.80 -10.15
N PRO A 8 13.64 -8.35 -8.89
CA PRO A 8 14.72 -7.74 -8.13
C PRO A 8 15.86 -8.73 -7.85
N HIS A 9 15.58 -10.03 -7.79
CA HIS A 9 16.59 -11.09 -7.67
C HIS A 9 17.56 -11.19 -8.86
N LYS A 10 17.30 -10.48 -9.97
CA LYS A 10 18.19 -10.40 -11.14
C LYS A 10 19.03 -9.12 -11.18
N ILE A 11 18.91 -8.26 -10.18
CA ILE A 11 19.67 -7.02 -10.09
C ILE A 11 20.84 -7.29 -9.16
N GLU A 12 22.02 -6.81 -9.54
CA GLU A 12 23.21 -6.88 -8.70
C GLU A 12 22.94 -6.21 -7.35
N LYS A 13 23.48 -6.82 -6.28
CA LYS A 13 23.13 -6.46 -4.90
C LYS A 13 23.46 -4.99 -4.60
N GLU A 14 24.56 -4.51 -5.15
CA GLU A 14 25.09 -3.15 -4.98
C GLU A 14 24.21 -2.09 -5.65
N GLU A 15 23.50 -2.46 -6.72
CA GLU A 15 22.63 -1.55 -7.48
C GLU A 15 21.14 -1.70 -7.13
N LEU A 16 20.77 -2.79 -6.45
CA LEU A 16 19.39 -3.17 -6.19
C LEU A 16 18.61 -2.05 -5.50
N GLU A 17 19.12 -1.52 -4.40
CA GLU A 17 18.43 -0.50 -3.63
C GLU A 17 18.24 0.79 -4.45
N ILE A 18 19.31 1.27 -5.09
CA ILE A 18 19.29 2.48 -5.91
C ILE A 18 18.23 2.35 -7.02
N LYS A 19 18.24 1.21 -7.72
CA LYS A 19 17.29 0.94 -8.82
C LYS A 19 15.85 0.87 -8.33
N MET A 20 15.60 0.25 -7.17
CA MET A 20 14.25 0.15 -6.61
C MET A 20 13.75 1.48 -6.05
N ARG A 21 14.62 2.31 -5.46
CA ARG A 21 14.26 3.68 -5.02
C ARG A 21 13.92 4.58 -6.20
N ASN A 22 14.69 4.51 -7.29
CA ASN A 22 14.38 5.24 -8.51
C ASN A 22 13.03 4.80 -9.09
N GLN A 23 12.80 3.49 -9.18
CA GLN A 23 11.51 2.94 -9.61
C GLN A 23 10.35 3.43 -8.73
N TRP A 24 10.54 3.48 -7.40
CA TRP A 24 9.55 4.01 -6.47
C TRP A 24 9.26 5.48 -6.74
N LYS A 25 10.30 6.29 -6.89
CA LYS A 25 10.18 7.71 -7.16
C LYS A 25 9.43 7.98 -8.45
N ASP A 26 9.84 7.32 -9.52
CA ASP A 26 9.32 7.53 -10.87
C ASP A 26 7.87 7.10 -11.00
N VAL A 27 7.51 5.95 -10.40
CA VAL A 27 6.14 5.43 -10.48
C VAL A 27 5.19 6.12 -9.52
N TYR A 28 5.65 6.46 -8.30
CA TYR A 28 4.76 6.84 -7.20
C TYR A 28 4.93 8.27 -6.73
N CYS A 29 6.16 8.76 -6.54
CA CYS A 29 6.40 10.04 -5.87
C CYS A 29 6.16 11.25 -6.78
N LEU A 30 6.54 11.17 -8.06
CA LEU A 30 6.49 12.34 -8.96
C LEU A 30 5.06 12.83 -9.25
N CYS A 31 4.12 11.91 -9.49
CA CYS A 31 2.75 12.27 -9.91
C CYS A 31 1.65 11.78 -8.97
N GLY A 32 1.96 10.87 -8.03
CA GLY A 32 0.95 10.14 -7.28
C GLY A 32 0.12 9.20 -8.16
N ILE A 33 -0.83 8.50 -7.55
CA ILE A 33 -1.73 7.57 -8.25
C ILE A 33 -3.17 8.02 -8.06
N LYS A 34 -3.91 8.18 -9.16
CA LYS A 34 -5.36 8.34 -9.13
C LYS A 34 -6.01 6.96 -9.06
N THR A 35 -6.82 6.72 -8.03
CA THR A 35 -7.57 5.47 -7.86
C THR A 35 -8.75 5.41 -8.82
N PHE A 36 -9.32 4.21 -8.99
CA PHE A 36 -10.50 4.00 -9.84
C PHE A 36 -11.68 4.89 -9.42
N ASP A 37 -11.80 5.19 -8.12
CA ASP A 37 -12.85 6.05 -7.55
C ASP A 37 -12.44 7.51 -7.37
N GLY A 38 -11.41 7.97 -8.09
CA GLY A 38 -11.09 9.39 -8.24
C GLY A 38 -10.19 10.00 -7.18
N ILE A 39 -9.69 9.22 -6.22
CA ILE A 39 -8.81 9.71 -5.15
C ILE A 39 -7.39 9.84 -5.65
N VAL A 40 -6.75 10.99 -5.43
CA VAL A 40 -5.32 11.18 -5.69
C VAL A 40 -4.53 10.76 -4.46
N VAL A 41 -3.79 9.67 -4.57
CA VAL A 41 -2.93 9.12 -3.52
C VAL A 41 -1.51 9.66 -3.70
N LYS A 42 -1.02 10.41 -2.71
CA LYS A 42 0.37 10.86 -2.64
C LYS A 42 1.27 9.82 -1.98
N PHE A 43 2.48 9.73 -2.50
CA PHE A 43 3.56 8.88 -2.00
C PHE A 43 4.77 9.76 -1.71
N TYR A 44 5.60 9.31 -0.79
CA TYR A 44 6.78 10.04 -0.34
C TYR A 44 7.99 9.11 -0.38
N GLU A 45 9.18 9.66 -0.60
CA GLU A 45 10.41 8.87 -0.74
C GLU A 45 10.76 8.13 0.56
N ASP A 46 10.50 8.74 1.71
CA ASP A 46 10.71 8.17 3.06
C ASP A 46 9.80 6.96 3.36
N MET A 47 8.71 6.78 2.61
CA MET A 47 7.83 5.63 2.75
C MET A 47 8.37 4.35 2.11
N PHE A 48 9.44 4.45 1.29
CA PHE A 48 10.09 3.28 0.70
C PHE A 48 10.55 2.31 1.78
N ASP A 49 11.23 2.83 2.81
CA ASP A 49 11.81 2.01 3.87
C ASP A 49 10.72 1.31 4.68
N HIS A 50 9.66 2.05 5.00
CA HIS A 50 8.50 1.51 5.71
C HIS A 50 7.80 0.38 4.93
N CYS A 51 7.75 0.50 3.61
CA CYS A 51 7.06 -0.47 2.76
C CYS A 51 7.94 -1.70 2.47
N PHE A 52 9.21 -1.51 2.11
CA PHE A 52 10.03 -2.57 1.53
C PHE A 52 11.07 -3.19 2.47
N TYR A 53 11.33 -2.59 3.64
CA TYR A 53 12.18 -3.23 4.64
C TYR A 53 11.36 -4.06 5.63
N GLU A 54 11.96 -5.17 6.03
CA GLU A 54 11.44 -6.12 6.99
C GLU A 54 12.37 -6.23 8.18
N SER A 55 11.80 -6.56 9.34
CA SER A 55 12.61 -6.82 10.52
C SER A 55 13.25 -8.19 10.44
N ARG A 56 14.59 -8.26 10.53
CA ARG A 56 15.36 -9.50 10.62
C ARG A 56 14.98 -10.32 11.85
N ASP A 57 14.71 -9.61 12.94
CA ASP A 57 14.15 -10.18 14.16
C ASP A 57 13.05 -9.25 14.69
N ARG A 58 11.84 -9.78 14.83
CA ARG A 58 10.69 -9.04 15.38
C ARG A 58 10.89 -8.68 16.86
N LYS A 59 11.69 -9.45 17.61
CA LYS A 59 12.01 -9.18 19.03
C LYS A 59 12.98 -7.99 19.17
N HIS A 60 13.94 -7.85 18.26
CA HIS A 60 14.93 -6.77 18.31
C HIS A 60 14.62 -5.56 17.40
N LYS A 61 13.49 -5.57 16.66
CA LYS A 61 13.05 -4.49 15.75
C LYS A 61 14.11 -4.05 14.72
N ASP A 62 15.07 -4.92 14.39
CA ASP A 62 16.13 -4.62 13.43
C ASP A 62 15.57 -4.62 12.00
N LYS A 63 15.31 -3.43 11.42
CA LYS A 63 14.78 -3.23 10.05
C LYS A 63 15.89 -3.22 8.98
N SER A 64 16.80 -4.18 9.01
CA SER A 64 17.96 -4.21 8.11
C SER A 64 17.74 -4.97 6.79
N ILE A 65 16.61 -5.66 6.60
CA ILE A 65 16.41 -6.52 5.42
C ILE A 65 15.54 -5.85 4.38
N LEU A 66 16.12 -5.54 3.22
CA LEU A 66 15.37 -5.18 2.02
C LEU A 66 14.65 -6.43 1.47
N SER A 67 13.32 -6.44 1.50
CA SER A 67 12.51 -7.61 1.16
C SER A 67 12.31 -7.75 -0.35
N LEU A 68 13.00 -8.72 -0.95
CA LEU A 68 12.82 -9.07 -2.36
C LEU A 68 11.36 -9.42 -2.68
N ASN A 69 10.67 -10.11 -1.76
CA ASN A 69 9.26 -10.47 -1.94
C ASN A 69 8.35 -9.24 -2.06
N ARG A 70 8.59 -8.20 -1.25
CA ARG A 70 7.82 -6.95 -1.33
C ARG A 70 8.20 -6.15 -2.57
N LEU A 71 9.49 -6.09 -2.91
CA LEU A 71 9.98 -5.43 -4.12
C LEU A 71 9.39 -6.04 -5.40
N GLU A 72 9.30 -7.37 -5.46
CA GLU A 72 8.66 -8.08 -6.59
C GLU A 72 7.23 -7.61 -6.84
N LYS A 73 6.53 -7.20 -5.79
CA LYS A 73 5.13 -6.77 -5.82
C LYS A 73 4.98 -5.25 -5.78
N MET A 74 6.08 -4.48 -5.92
CA MET A 74 6.03 -3.02 -5.86
C MET A 74 4.98 -2.44 -6.81
N LEU A 75 4.89 -2.91 -8.06
CA LEU A 75 3.93 -2.41 -9.04
C LEU A 75 2.47 -2.79 -8.72
N TRP A 76 2.25 -3.80 -7.87
CA TRP A 76 0.90 -4.20 -7.49
C TRP A 76 0.21 -3.13 -6.65
N ILE A 77 0.97 -2.22 -6.01
CA ILE A 77 0.39 -1.09 -5.27
C ILE A 77 -0.45 -0.22 -6.22
N LYS A 78 0.13 0.16 -7.36
CA LYS A 78 -0.58 0.92 -8.39
C LYS A 78 -1.78 0.14 -8.92
N ASP A 79 -1.56 -1.11 -9.32
CA ASP A 79 -2.62 -1.95 -9.88
C ASP A 79 -3.79 -2.11 -8.89
N THR A 80 -3.51 -2.30 -7.61
CA THR A 80 -4.52 -2.40 -6.53
C THR A 80 -5.36 -1.13 -6.39
N LEU A 81 -4.71 0.03 -6.44
CA LEU A 81 -5.41 1.32 -6.30
C LEU A 81 -6.29 1.64 -7.52
N GLN A 82 -5.97 1.07 -8.69
CA GLN A 82 -6.68 1.30 -9.95
C GLN A 82 -7.68 0.18 -10.30
N ASP A 83 -7.73 -0.89 -9.50
CA ASP A 83 -8.67 -2.01 -9.71
C ASP A 83 -10.04 -1.69 -9.10
N GLU A 84 -11.06 -1.55 -9.94
CA GLU A 84 -12.45 -1.33 -9.54
C GLU A 84 -13.06 -2.53 -8.79
N ASN A 85 -12.46 -3.72 -8.93
CA ASN A 85 -12.89 -4.94 -8.27
C ASN A 85 -12.14 -5.18 -6.93
N ALA A 86 -11.30 -4.25 -6.50
CA ALA A 86 -10.61 -4.36 -5.22
C ALA A 86 -11.63 -4.37 -4.07
N ILE A 87 -11.45 -5.28 -3.11
CA ILE A 87 -12.28 -5.33 -1.91
C ILE A 87 -11.84 -4.18 -1.00
N LEU A 88 -12.76 -3.27 -0.67
CA LEU A 88 -12.46 -2.09 0.14
C LEU A 88 -13.00 -2.22 1.56
N LYS A 89 -12.10 -2.19 2.55
CA LYS A 89 -12.38 -2.38 3.97
C LYS A 89 -11.92 -1.18 4.81
N LYS A 90 -12.48 -1.03 6.02
CA LYS A 90 -12.02 -0.02 7.00
C LYS A 90 -10.70 -0.44 7.64
N GLY A 91 -9.78 0.53 7.80
CA GLY A 91 -8.54 0.28 8.54
C GLY A 91 -8.77 0.14 10.04
N TRP A 92 -8.04 -0.74 10.72
CA TRP A 92 -8.13 -0.97 12.16
C TRP A 92 -7.04 -0.22 12.95
N ASP A 93 -7.43 0.47 14.03
CA ASP A 93 -6.53 1.07 15.02
C ASP A 93 -6.31 0.11 16.18
N THR A 94 -5.12 -0.48 16.26
CA THR A 94 -4.78 -1.44 17.32
C THR A 94 -4.65 -0.81 18.70
N GLN A 95 -4.30 0.48 18.79
CA GLN A 95 -4.13 1.16 20.08
C GLN A 95 -5.48 1.52 20.68
N ARG A 96 -6.38 2.06 19.85
CA ARG A 96 -7.72 2.49 20.28
C ARG A 96 -8.77 1.37 20.21
N LYS A 97 -8.43 0.25 19.56
CA LYS A 97 -9.35 -0.87 19.31
C LYS A 97 -10.63 -0.43 18.60
N GLU A 98 -10.47 0.43 17.60
CA GLU A 98 -11.58 0.95 16.79
C GLU A 98 -11.19 1.03 15.31
N TYR A 99 -12.18 1.18 14.43
CA TYR A 99 -11.92 1.41 13.02
C TYR A 99 -11.61 2.88 12.74
N TYR A 100 -10.59 3.12 11.92
CA TYR A 100 -10.28 4.45 11.41
C TYR A 100 -11.41 4.98 10.54
N LYS A 101 -11.80 6.23 10.79
CA LYS A 101 -12.76 6.95 9.95
C LYS A 101 -12.18 7.40 8.60
N ASN A 102 -10.86 7.39 8.46
CA ASN A 102 -10.14 7.95 7.33
C ASN A 102 -9.08 7.01 6.75
N ARG A 103 -9.13 5.70 7.02
CA ARG A 103 -8.24 4.72 6.36
C ARG A 103 -9.03 3.71 5.57
N ARG A 104 -8.59 3.50 4.34
CA ARG A 104 -9.10 2.47 3.43
C ARG A 104 -8.04 1.41 3.24
N VAL A 105 -8.47 0.16 3.36
CA VAL A 105 -7.70 -1.04 3.07
C VAL A 105 -8.25 -1.62 1.78
N ALA A 106 -7.44 -1.65 0.73
CA ALA A 106 -7.79 -2.29 -0.54
C ALA A 106 -7.12 -3.66 -0.60
N VAL A 107 -7.88 -4.69 -0.94
CA VAL A 107 -7.40 -6.07 -1.05
C VAL A 107 -7.63 -6.59 -2.46
N VAL A 108 -6.57 -7.13 -3.06
CA VAL A 108 -6.61 -7.79 -4.37
C VAL A 108 -5.84 -9.11 -4.31
N LYS A 109 -6.03 -9.96 -5.32
CA LYS A 109 -5.37 -11.27 -5.45
C LYS A 109 -5.53 -12.16 -4.21
N GLY A 110 -6.68 -12.06 -3.56
CA GLY A 110 -6.99 -12.79 -2.33
C GLY A 110 -6.32 -12.22 -1.07
N ASN A 111 -5.08 -11.73 -1.14
CA ASN A 111 -4.32 -11.44 0.07
C ASN A 111 -3.27 -10.31 -0.02
N TYR A 112 -3.21 -9.58 -1.14
CA TYR A 112 -2.35 -8.41 -1.25
C TYR A 112 -3.10 -7.15 -0.80
N VAL A 113 -2.52 -6.45 0.17
CA VAL A 113 -3.17 -5.38 0.91
C VAL A 113 -2.47 -4.06 0.63
N VAL A 114 -3.23 -3.02 0.32
CA VAL A 114 -2.75 -1.63 0.21
C VAL A 114 -3.57 -0.74 1.14
N ILE A 115 -2.89 0.04 1.97
CA ILE A 115 -3.53 0.94 2.94
C ILE A 115 -3.25 2.39 2.56
N VAL A 116 -4.32 3.17 2.47
CA VAL A 116 -4.26 4.63 2.26
C VAL A 116 -5.01 5.35 3.38
N MET A 117 -4.57 6.57 3.68
CA MET A 117 -5.21 7.44 4.65
C MET A 117 -5.68 8.72 3.97
N PHE A 118 -6.97 9.03 4.07
CA PHE A 118 -7.55 10.25 3.53
C PHE A 118 -7.10 11.47 4.34
N THR A 119 -6.68 12.49 3.62
CA THR A 119 -6.16 13.75 4.18
C THR A 119 -7.06 14.93 3.85
N ALA A 120 -7.74 14.91 2.70
CA ALA A 120 -8.70 15.94 2.28
C ALA A 120 -9.67 15.38 1.22
N LEU A 121 -10.57 16.23 0.72
CA LEU A 121 -11.47 15.91 -0.39
C LEU A 121 -10.68 15.36 -1.58
N LEU A 122 -11.04 14.15 -2.03
CA LEU A 122 -10.43 13.39 -3.12
C LEU A 122 -8.91 13.24 -3.01
N LYS A 123 -8.36 13.31 -1.79
CA LYS A 123 -6.91 13.25 -1.52
C LYS A 123 -6.60 12.27 -0.39
N ALA A 124 -5.62 11.42 -0.63
CA ALA A 124 -5.10 10.50 0.36
C ALA A 124 -3.56 10.46 0.32
N LYS A 125 -2.97 9.88 1.36
CA LYS A 125 -1.57 9.47 1.38
C LYS A 125 -1.45 7.97 1.50
N PHE A 126 -0.45 7.41 0.84
CA PHE A 126 -0.08 6.02 1.03
C PHE A 126 0.43 5.78 2.45
N ILE A 127 0.08 4.63 3.03
CA ILE A 127 0.55 4.20 4.36
C ILE A 127 1.47 2.99 4.22
N THR A 128 0.99 1.89 3.64
CA THR A 128 1.82 0.69 3.48
C THR A 128 1.16 -0.28 2.51
N ALA A 129 1.91 -1.27 2.03
CA ALA A 129 1.40 -2.39 1.28
C ALA A 129 2.15 -3.67 1.63
N TYR A 130 1.45 -4.79 1.66
CA TYR A 130 2.03 -6.09 2.00
C TYR A 130 1.11 -7.23 1.59
N GLU A 131 1.70 -8.42 1.45
CA GLU A 131 0.98 -9.67 1.34
C GLU A 131 0.73 -10.24 2.74
N LYS A 132 -0.48 -10.73 3.00
CA LYS A 132 -0.89 -11.27 4.31
C LYS A 132 -1.29 -12.73 4.16
N ASN A 133 -0.70 -13.63 4.95
CA ASN A 133 -1.04 -15.06 4.83
C ASN A 133 -2.46 -15.37 5.29
N ASP A 134 -2.83 -14.87 6.46
CA ASP A 134 -4.19 -14.97 7.02
C ASP A 134 -4.89 -13.61 6.87
N ILE A 135 -5.80 -13.51 5.91
CA ILE A 135 -6.49 -12.27 5.52
C ILE A 135 -7.88 -12.15 6.18
N ASP A 136 -8.36 -13.18 6.87
CA ASP A 136 -9.76 -13.31 7.29
C ASP A 136 -10.19 -12.17 8.21
N ASN A 137 -9.29 -11.72 9.08
CA ASN A 137 -9.56 -10.59 9.96
C ASN A 137 -9.83 -9.26 9.19
N ILE A 138 -9.25 -9.10 8.01
CA ILE A 138 -9.49 -7.94 7.13
C ILE A 138 -10.78 -8.18 6.34
N LEU A 139 -10.99 -9.37 5.78
CA LEU A 139 -12.19 -9.65 4.99
C LEU A 139 -13.48 -9.59 5.82
N ASN A 140 -13.41 -9.98 7.09
CA ASN A 140 -14.53 -9.90 8.03
C ASN A 140 -14.71 -8.50 8.66
N SER A 141 -13.83 -7.54 8.35
CA SER A 141 -14.00 -6.17 8.81
C SER A 141 -15.10 -5.44 8.02
N PRO A 142 -15.66 -4.33 8.55
CA PRO A 142 -16.65 -3.54 7.84
C PRO A 142 -16.12 -2.99 6.52
N ASP A 143 -17.01 -2.89 5.55
CA ASP A 143 -16.70 -2.29 4.26
C ASP A 143 -16.37 -0.81 4.40
N PHE A 144 -15.52 -0.32 3.49
CA PHE A 144 -15.18 1.09 3.43
C PHE A 144 -16.36 1.90 2.89
N GLU A 145 -16.83 2.86 3.69
CA GLU A 145 -17.89 3.78 3.31
C GLU A 145 -17.31 5.10 2.78
N LYS A 146 -17.80 5.55 1.62
CA LYS A 146 -17.45 6.85 1.06
C LYS A 146 -18.19 7.95 1.84
N SER A 147 -17.46 8.72 2.64
CA SER A 147 -18.05 9.83 3.40
C SER A 147 -18.01 11.15 2.62
N GLU A 148 -19.02 12.01 2.86
CA GLU A 148 -19.09 13.34 2.24
C GLU A 148 -17.83 14.17 2.48
N LYS A 149 -17.20 14.01 3.65
CA LYS A 149 -15.96 14.70 4.00
C LYS A 149 -14.82 14.45 3.00
N TYR A 150 -14.74 13.24 2.45
CA TYR A 150 -13.62 12.83 1.59
C TYR A 150 -14.00 12.65 0.12
N PHE A 151 -15.29 12.48 -0.18
CA PHE A 151 -15.80 12.27 -1.54
C PHE A 151 -16.67 13.44 -2.04
N GLY A 152 -17.07 14.36 -1.18
CA GLY A 152 -17.99 15.44 -1.51
C GLY A 152 -19.45 15.02 -1.33
N LYS A 153 -20.36 15.98 -1.48
CA LYS A 153 -21.78 15.68 -1.64
C LYS A 153 -22.00 15.14 -3.05
N ASN A 154 -22.70 14.01 -3.16
CA ASN A 154 -23.16 13.50 -4.44
C ASN A 154 -24.18 14.47 -5.07
#